data_AF-A0A9D4BG85-F1
#
_entry.id   AF-A0A9D4BG85-F1
#
_cell.length_a   1.000
_cell.length_b   1.000
_cell.length_c   1.000
_cell.angle_alpha   90.00
_cell.angle_beta   90.00
_cell.angle_gamma   90.00
#
_symmetry.space_group_name_H-M   'P 1'
#
loop_
_entity.id
_entity.type
_entity.pdbx_description
1 polymer ?
#
loop_
_entity_poly.entity_id
_entity_poly.type
_entity_poly.pdbx_seq_one_letter_code
_entity_poly.pdbx_strand_id
1 'polypeptide(L)'
;MKGDETYDVWRFETKCLISENLPEHVVLQVIHKSLRGTARRALISLGEHSTSQQILDKLEILFGEVSTNESVMQTIYNASQKVSENVTAYGCRLEALL
;
A
#
# COMPACT_ATOMS: atom_id res chain seq x y z
N MET A 1 6.25 2.64 -19.36
CA MET A 1 4.89 2.23 -18.99
C MET A 1 4.42 3.15 -17.88
N LYS A 2 3.38 3.97 -18.10
CA LYS A 2 2.71 4.72 -17.02
C LYS A 2 1.75 3.72 -16.36
N GLY A 3 1.95 3.32 -15.10
CA GLY A 3 0.88 2.63 -14.37
C GLY A 3 1.21 1.57 -13.33
N ASP A 4 2.48 1.23 -13.07
CA ASP A 4 2.82 0.28 -12.00
C ASP A 4 3.40 1.03 -10.79
N GLU A 5 2.55 1.82 -10.16
CA GLU A 5 2.81 2.31 -8.81
C GLU A 5 2.41 1.23 -7.80
N THR A 6 3.23 1.04 -6.77
CA THR A 6 2.99 0.06 -5.71
C THR A 6 1.86 0.53 -4.79
N TYR A 7 1.17 -0.41 -4.15
CA TYR A 7 -0.02 -0.09 -3.34
C TYR A 7 0.31 0.84 -2.14
N ASP A 8 1.49 0.71 -1.55
CA ASP A 8 1.97 1.52 -0.45
C ASP A 8 2.10 3.01 -0.83
N VAL A 9 2.68 3.31 -2.00
CA VAL A 9 2.78 4.68 -2.53
C VAL A 9 1.39 5.22 -2.84
N TRP A 10 0.55 4.43 -3.51
CA TRP A 10 -0.79 4.87 -3.90
C TRP A 10 -1.66 5.19 -2.69
N ARG A 11 -1.55 4.34 -1.67
CA ARG A 11 -2.25 4.51 -0.40
C ARG A 11 -1.78 5.75 0.34
N PHE A 12 -0.48 6.01 0.37
CA PHE A 12 0.07 7.22 0.98
C PHE A 12 -0.48 8.48 0.31
N GLU A 13 -0.42 8.56 -1.03
CA GLU A 13 -0.95 9.70 -1.78
C GLU A 13 -2.46 9.88 -1.58
N THR A 14 -3.22 8.78 -1.55
CA THR A 14 -4.67 8.82 -1.31
C THR A 14 -4.99 9.33 0.09
N LYS A 15 -4.21 8.96 1.10
CA LYS A 15 -4.37 9.51 2.47
C LYS A 15 -4.05 10.99 2.53
N CYS A 16 -3.04 11.46 1.81
CA CYS A 16 -2.76 12.89 1.66
C CYS A 16 -3.96 13.61 1.04
N LEU A 17 -4.50 13.08 -0.06
CA LEU A 17 -5.68 13.65 -0.74
C LEU A 17 -6.90 13.75 0.20
N ILE A 18 -7.17 12.72 1.00
CA ILE A 18 -8.27 12.73 1.99
C ILE A 18 -8.03 13.80 3.07
N SER A 19 -6.77 14.03 3.46
CA SER A 19 -6.42 15.02 4.48
C SER A 19 -6.60 16.48 4.03
N GLU A 20 -6.69 16.75 2.73
CA GLU A 20 -6.91 18.09 2.16
C GLU A 20 -8.33 18.64 2.40
N ASN A 21 -9.20 17.88 3.07
CA ASN A 21 -10.57 18.28 3.42
C ASN A 21 -11.40 18.70 2.19
N LEU A 22 -11.14 18.06 1.05
CA LEU A 22 -11.89 18.23 -0.19
C LEU A 22 -13.28 17.56 -0.06
N PRO A 23 -14.27 17.98 -0.87
CA PRO A 23 -15.55 17.29 -0.91
C PRO A 23 -15.39 15.81 -1.28
N GLU A 24 -16.06 14.92 -0.53
CA GLU A 24 -15.95 13.45 -0.69
C GLU A 24 -16.14 12.98 -2.13
N HIS A 25 -17.09 13.58 -2.87
CA HIS A 25 -17.34 13.21 -4.26
C HIS A 25 -16.15 13.51 -5.20
N VAL A 26 -15.34 14.53 -4.90
CA VAL A 26 -14.12 14.85 -5.65
C VAL A 26 -13.06 13.80 -5.38
N VAL A 27 -12.87 13.46 -4.10
CA VAL A 27 -11.92 12.42 -3.66
C VAL A 27 -12.27 11.09 -4.31
N LEU A 28 -13.54 10.68 -4.24
CA LEU A 28 -14.03 9.44 -4.85
C LEU A 28 -13.82 9.42 -6.37
N GLN A 29 -14.05 10.54 -7.07
CA GLN A 29 -13.80 10.62 -8.52
C GLN A 29 -12.32 10.44 -8.85
N VAL A 30 -11.40 11.00 -8.06
CA VAL A 30 -9.95 10.84 -8.24
C VAL A 30 -9.54 9.39 -7.99
N ILE A 31 -9.98 8.78 -6.88
CA ILE A 31 -9.72 7.37 -6.55
C ILE A 31 -10.23 6.43 -7.66
N HIS A 32 -11.45 6.62 -8.14
CA HIS A 32 -11.98 5.80 -9.24
C HIS A 32 -11.17 5.95 -10.54
N LYS A 33 -10.61 7.13 -10.78
CA LYS A 33 -9.79 7.41 -11.96
C LYS A 33 -8.33 6.95 -11.82
N SER A 34 -7.80 6.77 -10.61
CA SER A 34 -6.45 6.22 -10.41
C SER A 34 -6.43 4.69 -10.55
N LEU A 35 -7.48 4.00 -10.09
CA LEU A 35 -7.51 2.54 -10.05
C LEU A 35 -7.75 1.89 -11.43
N ARG A 36 -7.06 0.76 -11.68
CA ARG A 36 -7.17 -0.04 -12.90
C ARG A 36 -7.26 -1.54 -12.57
N GLY A 37 -7.60 -2.34 -13.58
CA GLY A 37 -7.54 -3.80 -13.52
C GLY A 37 -8.28 -4.42 -12.32
N THR A 38 -7.56 -5.23 -11.54
CA THR A 38 -8.11 -5.95 -10.38
C THR A 38 -8.54 -5.02 -9.25
N ALA A 39 -7.76 -3.96 -8.96
CA ALA A 39 -8.12 -3.00 -7.91
C ALA A 39 -9.43 -2.28 -8.21
N ARG A 40 -9.64 -1.88 -9.48
CA ARG A 40 -10.91 -1.28 -9.91
C ARG A 40 -12.10 -2.25 -9.83
N ARG A 41 -11.90 -3.51 -10.20
CA ARG A 41 -12.94 -4.55 -10.12
C ARG A 41 -13.32 -4.87 -8.68
N ALA A 42 -12.39 -4.79 -7.74
CA ALA A 42 -12.66 -5.04 -6.32
C ALA A 42 -13.73 -4.10 -5.74
N LEU A 43 -13.84 -2.87 -6.27
CA LEU A 43 -14.81 -1.88 -5.80
C LEU A 43 -16.27 -2.27 -6.08
N ILE A 44 -16.52 -3.13 -7.08
CA ILE A 44 -17.88 -3.61 -7.39
C ILE A 44 -18.52 -4.25 -6.16
N SER A 45 -17.74 -4.94 -5.33
CA SER A 45 -18.23 -5.58 -4.11
C SER A 45 -18.65 -4.62 -2.99
N LEU A 46 -18.26 -3.35 -3.07
CA LEU A 46 -18.61 -2.32 -2.08
C LEU A 46 -19.93 -1.60 -2.42
N GLY A 47 -20.41 -1.72 -3.67
CA GLY A 47 -21.58 -1.01 -4.16
C GLY A 47 -21.34 0.47 -4.50
N GLU A 48 -22.39 1.12 -4.99
CA GLU A 48 -22.34 2.46 -5.60
C GLU A 48 -22.14 3.62 -4.61
N HIS A 49 -22.39 3.37 -3.31
CA HIS A 49 -22.38 4.39 -2.25
C HIS A 49 -21.23 4.20 -1.26
N SER A 50 -20.12 3.63 -1.73
CA SER A 50 -18.93 3.43 -0.90
C SER A 50 -18.19 4.74 -0.64
N THR A 51 -17.69 4.89 0.58
CA THR A 51 -16.84 6.03 0.99
C THR A 51 -15.38 5.78 0.62
N SER A 52 -14.59 6.84 0.55
CA SER A 52 -13.15 6.79 0.36
C SER A 52 -12.45 5.88 1.38
N GLN A 53 -12.92 5.92 2.64
CA GLN A 53 -12.42 5.04 3.70
C GLN A 53 -12.75 3.56 3.44
N GLN A 54 -13.97 3.23 3.03
CA GLN A 54 -14.36 1.85 2.72
C GLN A 54 -13.56 1.28 1.54
N ILE A 55 -13.25 2.13 0.55
CA ILE A 55 -12.36 1.76 -0.56
C ILE A 55 -10.95 1.48 -0.06
N LEU A 56 -10.39 2.34 0.79
CA LEU A 56 -9.07 2.14 1.39
C LEU A 56 -9.01 0.82 2.17
N ASP A 57 -9.96 0.57 3.06
CA ASP A 57 -10.02 -0.64 3.87
C ASP A 57 -10.09 -1.90 3.00
N LYS A 58 -10.88 -1.85 1.92
CA LYS A 58 -11.01 -2.98 0.99
C LYS A 58 -9.69 -3.27 0.26
N LEU A 59 -9.00 -2.22 -0.19
CA LEU A 59 -7.75 -2.37 -0.89
C LEU A 59 -6.61 -2.75 0.06
N GLU A 60 -6.65 -2.34 1.33
CA GLU A 60 -5.72 -2.78 2.37
C GLU A 60 -5.78 -4.30 2.55
N ILE A 61 -7.00 -4.86 2.62
CA ILE A 61 -7.19 -6.30 2.75
C ILE A 61 -6.64 -7.07 1.53
N LEU A 62 -6.69 -6.48 0.33
CA LEU A 62 -6.35 -7.16 -0.91
C LEU A 62 -4.89 -6.98 -1.35
N PHE A 63 -4.31 -5.81 -1.06
CA PHE A 63 -3.02 -5.37 -1.58
C PHE A 63 -2.07 -4.87 -0.50
N GLY A 64 -2.55 -4.69 0.74
CA GLY A 64 -1.69 -4.39 1.88
C GLY A 64 -0.70 -5.52 2.13
N GLU A 65 0.50 -5.15 2.54
CA GLU A 65 1.47 -6.15 2.99
C GLU A 65 1.00 -6.74 4.32
N VAL A 66 0.48 -7.96 4.27
CA VAL A 66 0.27 -8.77 5.48
C VAL A 66 1.60 -9.45 5.82
N SER A 67 2.53 -8.68 6.35
CA SER A 67 3.67 -9.24 7.05
C SER A 67 3.17 -9.69 8.43
N THR A 68 2.87 -10.98 8.59
CA THR A 68 2.55 -11.51 9.93
C THR A 68 3.80 -11.45 10.80
N ASN A 69 3.65 -11.35 12.12
CA ASN A 69 4.80 -11.34 13.03
C ASN A 69 5.75 -12.52 12.76
N GLU A 70 5.21 -13.67 12.34
CA GLU A 70 5.97 -14.85 11.95
C GLU A 70 6.76 -14.64 10.65
N SER A 71 6.19 -14.02 9.61
CA SER A 71 6.91 -13.76 8.36
C SER A 71 8.01 -12.71 8.53
N VAL A 72 7.76 -11.68 9.36
CA VAL A 72 8.76 -10.69 9.75
C VAL A 72 9.89 -11.36 10.53
N MET A 73 9.57 -12.14 11.56
CA MET A 73 10.58 -12.87 12.33
C MET A 73 11.40 -13.80 11.44
N GLN A 74 10.76 -14.60 10.59
CA GLN A 74 11.48 -15.48 9.66
C GLN A 74 12.41 -14.68 8.72
N THR A 75 11.97 -13.53 8.23
CA THR A 75 12.80 -12.69 7.35
C THR A 75 14.00 -12.11 8.09
N ILE A 76 13.82 -11.67 9.35
CA ILE A 76 14.92 -11.21 10.22
C ILE A 76 15.87 -12.35 10.56
N TYR A 77 15.36 -13.52 10.96
CA TYR A 77 16.19 -14.68 11.30
C TYR A 77 17.02 -15.19 10.11
N ASN A 78 16.49 -15.07 8.90
CA ASN A 78 17.19 -15.46 7.68
C ASN A 78 18.04 -14.32 7.09
N ALA A 79 17.96 -13.11 7.63
CA ALA A 79 18.80 -12.00 7.20
C ALA A 79 20.24 -12.22 7.70
N SER A 80 21.17 -12.31 6.74
CA SER A 80 22.60 -12.27 6.99
C SER A 80 23.22 -11.15 6.16
N GLN A 81 24.34 -10.59 6.66
CA GLN A 81 25.12 -9.62 5.91
C GLN A 81 25.74 -10.30 4.70
N LYS A 82 25.53 -9.72 3.51
CA LYS A 82 26.12 -10.25 2.27
C LYS A 82 27.61 -9.91 2.20
N VAL A 83 28.40 -10.73 1.49
CA VAL A 83 29.86 -10.54 1.35
C VAL A 83 30.23 -9.17 0.75
N SER A 84 29.38 -8.60 -0.09
CA SER A 84 29.58 -7.28 -0.72
C SER A 84 28.89 -6.12 -0.01
N GLU A 85 28.26 -6.36 1.15
CA GLU A 85 27.47 -5.39 1.89
C GLU A 85 28.27 -4.91 3.10
N ASN A 86 28.38 -3.59 3.30
CA ASN A 86 28.98 -3.05 4.52
C ASN A 86 27.96 -3.05 5.68
N VAL A 87 28.45 -2.91 6.92
CA VAL A 87 27.61 -2.99 8.13
C VAL A 87 26.47 -1.96 8.14
N THR A 88 26.71 -0.76 7.60
CA THR A 88 25.72 0.31 7.53
C THR A 88 24.61 -0.02 6.53
N ALA A 89 24.97 -0.51 5.35
CA ALA A 89 24.01 -0.95 4.32
C ALA A 89 23.17 -2.12 4.83
N TYR A 90 23.79 -3.05 5.56
CA TYR A 90 23.08 -4.14 6.24
C TYR A 90 22.08 -3.62 7.28
N GLY A 91 22.49 -2.64 8.10
CA GLY A 91 21.64 -1.99 9.09
C GLY A 91 20.43 -1.30 8.46
N CYS A 92 20.62 -0.49 7.42
CA CYS A 92 19.51 0.17 6.71
C CYS A 92 18.53 -0.83 6.10
N ARG A 93 19.02 -1.98 5.60
CA ARG A 93 18.17 -3.04 5.07
C ARG A 93 17.37 -3.73 6.18
N LEU A 94 17.96 -3.96 7.35
CA LEU A 94 17.25 -4.50 8.51
C LEU A 94 16.18 -3.53 9.02
N GLU A 95 16.48 -2.23 9.05
CA GLU A 95 15.49 -1.20 9.42
C GLU A 95 14.31 -1.16 8.45
N ALA A 96 14.53 -1.37 7.16
CA ALA A 96 13.45 -1.44 6.17
C ALA A 96 12.57 -2.70 6.28
N LEU A 97 12.96 -3.68 7.11
CA LEU A 97 12.18 -4.90 7.38
C LEU A 97 11.32 -4.80 8.66
N LEU A 98 11.41 -3.69 9.39
CA LEU A 98 10.66 -3.37 10.62
C LEU A 98 9.58 -2.32 10.34
#